data_AF-A0AA42YXV3-F1
#
_entry.id   AF-A0AA42YXV3-F1
#
_cell.length_a   1.000
_cell.length_b   1.000
_cell.length_c   1.000
_cell.angle_alpha   90.00
_cell.angle_beta   90.00
_cell.angle_gamma   90.00
#
_symmetry.space_group_name_H-M   'P 1'
#
loop_
_entity.id
_entity.type
_entity.pdbx_description
1 polymer ?
#
loop_
_entity_poly.entity_id
_entity_poly.type
_entity_poly.pdbx_seq_one_letter_code
_entity_poly.pdbx_strand_id
1 'polypeptide(L)'
;MLIPHLVQQGIFRPKLSKWIGQVKEQIEEGSTVQIDLQKAGGYPGENIKIIIMQDDIKSFYTDWGQILCDFPIRIRALATALQDNWMWGTYLVSHHDGIIKFRKVK
;
A
#
# COMPACT_ATOMS: atom_id res chain seq x y z
N MET A 1 -5.05 4.94 12.76
CA MET A 1 -4.10 3.98 13.36
C MET A 1 -2.72 4.17 12.74
N LEU A 2 -1.65 4.08 13.53
CA LEU A 2 -0.27 4.09 13.02
C LEU A 2 0.19 2.65 12.81
N ILE A 3 0.74 2.35 11.63
CA ILE A 3 1.23 1.02 11.26
C ILE A 3 2.72 1.11 10.92
N PRO A 4 3.59 0.32 11.57
CA PRO A 4 5.00 0.30 11.19
C PRO A 4 5.17 -0.26 9.78
N HIS A 5 6.13 0.24 9.01
CA HIS A 5 6.53 -0.39 7.76
C HIS A 5 7.09 -1.80 8.00
N LEU A 6 7.20 -2.60 6.94
CA LEU A 6 7.86 -3.90 7.02
C LEU A 6 9.36 -3.72 7.23
N VAL A 7 9.85 -4.13 8.41
CA VAL A 7 11.28 -4.09 8.75
C VAL A 7 12.07 -5.17 8.00
N GLN A 8 11.45 -6.33 7.75
CA GLN A 8 12.01 -7.41 6.93
C GLN A 8 11.36 -7.45 5.54
N GLN A 9 12.03 -8.04 4.55
CA GLN A 9 11.42 -8.27 3.24
C GLN A 9 10.26 -9.28 3.38
N GLY A 10 9.03 -8.78 3.42
CA GLY A 10 7.85 -9.62 3.23
C GLY A 10 7.79 -10.17 1.80
N ILE A 11 7.17 -11.34 1.60
CA ILE A 11 7.12 -12.06 0.31
C ILE A 11 6.71 -11.16 -0.87
N PHE A 12 5.83 -10.18 -0.63
CA PHE A 12 5.32 -9.29 -1.67
C PHE A 12 6.12 -8.00 -1.87
N ARG A 13 6.93 -7.56 -0.88
CA ARG A 13 7.61 -6.26 -0.89
C ARG A 13 8.55 -6.11 -2.09
N PRO A 14 9.49 -7.03 -2.38
CA PRO A 14 10.41 -6.86 -3.51
C PRO A 14 9.70 -6.74 -4.86
N LYS A 15 8.66 -7.55 -5.09
CA LYS A 15 7.84 -7.50 -6.32
C LYS A 15 7.13 -6.15 -6.43
N LEU A 16 6.53 -5.68 -5.34
CA LEU A 16 5.83 -4.39 -5.29
C LEU A 16 6.79 -3.20 -5.46
N SER A 17 7.91 -3.16 -4.75
CA SER A 17 8.86 -2.04 -4.84
C SER A 17 9.45 -1.93 -6.25
N LYS A 18 9.77 -3.07 -6.89
CA LYS A 18 10.23 -3.09 -8.29
C LYS A 18 9.16 -2.57 -9.25
N TRP A 19 7.92 -3.06 -9.11
CA TRP A 19 6.83 -2.67 -9.99
C TRP A 19 6.48 -1.19 -9.83
N ILE A 20 6.39 -0.67 -8.59
CA ILE A 20 6.15 0.75 -8.32
C ILE A 20 7.24 1.60 -8.96
N GLY A 21 8.51 1.21 -8.87
CA GLY A 21 9.61 1.93 -9.53
C GLY A 21 9.44 2.07 -11.04
N GLN A 22 8.75 1.13 -11.70
CA GLN A 22 8.48 1.16 -13.15
C GLN A 22 7.28 2.04 -13.52
N VAL A 23 6.30 2.18 -12.62
CA VAL A 23 5.05 2.90 -12.89
C VAL A 23 4.93 4.19 -12.08
N LYS A 24 5.94 4.58 -11.30
CA LYS A 24 5.88 5.72 -10.37
C LYS A 24 5.47 7.03 -11.05
N GLU A 25 5.88 7.23 -12.30
CA GLU A 25 5.54 8.42 -13.11
C GLU A 25 4.05 8.46 -13.50
N GLN A 26 3.36 7.32 -13.44
CA GLN A 26 1.92 7.19 -13.71
C GLN A 26 1.09 7.35 -12.43
N ILE A 27 1.72 7.33 -11.25
CA ILE A 27 1.08 7.49 -9.95
C ILE A 27 0.95 8.99 -9.64
N GLU A 28 0.02 9.62 -10.34
CA GLU A 28 -0.36 11.02 -10.12
C GLU A 28 -1.66 11.12 -9.31
N GLU A 29 -1.98 12.32 -8.83
CA GLU A 29 -3.22 12.56 -8.10
C GLU A 29 -4.44 12.24 -8.99
N GLY A 30 -5.39 11.47 -8.46
CA GLY A 30 -6.56 11.00 -9.21
C GLY A 30 -6.31 9.72 -10.01
N SER A 31 -5.06 9.38 -10.33
CA SER A 31 -4.71 8.18 -11.09
C SER A 31 -4.92 6.91 -10.29
N THR A 32 -5.65 5.98 -10.88
CA THR A 32 -5.91 4.67 -10.30
C THR A 32 -4.99 3.65 -10.94
N VAL A 33 -4.22 2.94 -10.12
CA VAL A 33 -3.29 1.92 -10.57
C VAL A 33 -3.66 0.58 -9.93
N GLN A 34 -3.41 -0.50 -10.67
CA GLN A 34 -3.70 -1.86 -10.23
C GLN A 34 -2.49 -2.76 -10.44
N ILE A 35 -2.26 -3.66 -9.50
CA ILE A 35 -1.24 -4.70 -9.59
C ILE A 35 -1.85 -6.05 -9.23
N ASP A 36 -1.61 -7.04 -10.08
CA ASP A 36 -1.96 -8.43 -9.85
C ASP A 36 -0.82 -9.15 -9.09
N LEU A 37 -1.11 -9.59 -7.87
CA LEU A 37 -0.17 -10.37 -7.06
C LEU A 37 -0.08 -11.83 -7.50
N GLN A 38 -0.94 -12.29 -8.42
CA GLN A 38 -1.08 -13.67 -8.91
C GLN A 38 -1.34 -14.68 -7.80
N LYS A 39 -1.84 -14.21 -6.66
CA LYS A 39 -2.17 -15.03 -5.49
C LYS A 39 -3.53 -14.64 -4.98
N ALA A 40 -4.49 -15.55 -5.11
CA ALA A 40 -5.85 -15.37 -4.66
C ALA A 40 -5.93 -14.92 -3.19
N GLY A 41 -7.05 -14.27 -2.86
CA GLY A 41 -7.35 -13.72 -1.54
C GLY A 41 -7.62 -12.22 -1.58
N GLY A 42 -8.10 -11.70 -0.47
CA GLY A 42 -8.54 -10.32 -0.35
C GLY A 42 -8.55 -9.91 1.11
N TYR A 43 -8.80 -8.63 1.37
CA TYR A 43 -9.16 -8.19 2.71
C TYR A 43 -10.51 -7.48 2.63
N PRO A 44 -11.39 -7.66 3.63
CA PRO A 44 -12.59 -6.85 3.72
C PRO A 44 -12.17 -5.38 3.87
N GLY A 45 -12.80 -4.48 3.14
CA GLY A 45 -12.47 -3.06 3.15
C GLY A 45 -12.16 -2.54 1.76
N GLU A 46 -13.01 -1.63 1.31
CA GLU A 46 -12.77 -0.83 0.13
C GLU A 46 -12.22 0.54 0.53
N ASN A 47 -11.32 1.09 -0.28
CA ASN A 47 -10.80 2.44 -0.10
C ASN A 47 -10.15 2.69 1.28
N ILE A 48 -9.41 1.70 1.80
CA ILE A 48 -8.59 1.83 3.00
C ILE A 48 -7.60 2.98 2.78
N LYS A 49 -7.71 4.02 3.58
CA LYS A 49 -6.83 5.18 3.51
C LYS A 49 -5.48 4.79 4.09
N ILE A 50 -4.42 5.07 3.36
CA ILE A 50 -3.03 5.04 3.86
C ILE A 50 -2.39 6.42 3.63
N ILE A 51 -1.60 6.89 4.57
CA ILE A 51 -0.90 8.17 4.50
C ILE A 51 0.58 7.90 4.74
N ILE A 52 1.38 8.20 3.72
CA ILE A 52 2.83 8.02 3.71
C ILE A 52 3.46 9.41 3.78
N MET A 53 4.21 9.65 4.86
CA MET A 53 4.82 10.95 5.14
C MET A 53 6.31 10.92 4.86
N GLN A 54 6.84 12.00 4.29
CA GLN A 54 8.27 12.13 4.02
C GLN A 54 9.12 12.07 5.29
N ASP A 55 8.62 12.65 6.39
CA ASP A 55 9.35 12.76 7.67
C ASP A 55 9.21 11.51 8.56
N ASP A 56 8.27 10.61 8.26
CA ASP A 56 8.10 9.34 8.98
C ASP A 56 8.48 8.17 8.09
N ILE A 57 9.77 7.82 8.14
CA ILE A 57 10.31 6.69 7.36
C ILE A 57 10.02 5.33 7.98
N LYS A 58 9.49 5.28 9.22
CA LYS A 58 9.33 4.03 9.98
C LYS A 58 7.90 3.53 9.94
N SER A 59 6.93 4.41 9.74
CA SER A 59 5.52 4.08 9.84
C SER A 59 4.67 4.85 8.83
N PHE A 60 3.45 4.39 8.62
CA PHE A 60 2.42 5.09 7.87
C PHE A 60 1.12 5.10 8.66
N TYR A 61 0.23 6.04 8.34
CA TYR A 61 -1.08 6.11 8.98
C TYR A 61 -2.13 5.40 8.13
N THR A 62 -3.15 4.85 8.78
CA THR A 62 -4.31 4.28 8.10
C THR A 62 -5.60 4.54 8.87
N ASP A 63 -6.73 4.56 8.18
CA ASP A 63 -8.07 4.57 8.79
C ASP A 63 -8.61 3.16 9.10
N TRP A 64 -7.79 2.11 8.92
CA TRP A 64 -8.15 0.74 9.26
C TRP A 64 -8.61 0.63 10.72
N GLY A 65 -9.92 0.40 10.89
CA GLY A 65 -10.60 0.37 12.18
C GLY A 65 -11.05 -1.03 12.62
N GLN A 66 -10.72 -2.09 11.88
CA GLN A 66 -11.05 -3.45 12.31
C GLN A 66 -10.11 -3.89 13.43
N ILE A 67 -10.64 -3.92 14.65
CA ILE A 67 -9.93 -4.25 15.91
C ILE A 67 -9.55 -5.74 15.99
N LEU A 68 -10.22 -6.61 15.22
CA LEU A 68 -10.14 -8.07 15.39
C LEU A 68 -9.06 -8.78 14.54
N CYS A 69 -8.36 -8.08 13.65
CA CYS A 69 -7.32 -8.68 12.81
C CYS A 69 -6.11 -7.77 12.65
N ASP A 70 -4.92 -8.37 12.62
CA ASP A 70 -3.68 -7.69 12.24
C ASP A 70 -3.85 -6.94 10.91
N PHE A 71 -3.21 -5.77 10.81
CA PHE A 71 -3.29 -4.97 9.59
C PHE A 71 -2.86 -5.78 8.36
N PRO A 72 -3.60 -5.72 7.24
CA PRO A 72 -3.35 -6.54 6.06
C PRO A 72 -1.91 -6.52 5.54
N ILE A 73 -1.23 -7.67 5.59
CA ILE A 73 0.20 -7.76 5.26
C ILE A 73 0.53 -7.31 3.82
N ARG A 74 -0.37 -7.54 2.84
CA ARG A 74 -0.14 -7.13 1.45
C ARG A 74 -0.31 -5.62 1.26
N ILE A 75 -1.24 -5.00 1.98
CA ILE A 75 -1.40 -3.53 1.99
C ILE A 75 -0.22 -2.90 2.73
N ARG A 76 0.25 -3.51 3.81
CA ARG A 76 1.48 -3.10 4.49
C ARG A 76 2.70 -3.16 3.56
N ALA A 77 2.80 -4.23 2.77
CA ALA A 77 3.85 -4.37 1.76
C ALA A 77 3.75 -3.31 0.66
N LEU A 78 2.54 -2.97 0.21
CA LEU A 78 2.32 -1.86 -0.72
C LEU A 78 2.77 -0.52 -0.13
N ALA A 79 2.35 -0.20 1.10
CA ALA A 79 2.72 1.04 1.77
C ALA A 79 4.25 1.15 1.93
N THR A 80 4.92 0.07 2.32
CA THR A 80 6.39 0.03 2.37
C THR A 80 7.01 0.17 0.97
N ALA A 81 6.43 -0.42 -0.06
CA ALA A 81 6.95 -0.31 -1.41
C ALA A 81 6.81 1.11 -2.00
N LEU A 82 5.72 1.81 -1.68
CA LEU A 82 5.56 3.24 -1.99
C LEU A 82 6.64 4.07 -1.26
N GLN A 83 6.88 3.79 0.02
CA GLN A 83 7.93 4.43 0.81
C GLN A 83 9.33 4.20 0.21
N ASP A 84 9.65 2.95 -0.15
CA ASP A 84 10.93 2.58 -0.78
C ASP A 84 11.19 3.36 -2.08
N ASN A 85 10.13 3.82 -2.75
CA ASN A 85 10.17 4.58 -4.01
C ASN A 85 9.95 6.08 -3.82
N TRP A 86 10.02 6.60 -2.58
CA TRP A 86 9.86 8.02 -2.27
C TRP A 86 8.48 8.57 -2.68
N MET A 87 7.46 7.71 -2.66
CA MET A 87 6.10 8.04 -3.07
C MET A 87 5.29 8.48 -1.84
N TRP A 88 5.26 9.79 -1.62
CA TRP A 88 4.55 10.43 -0.52
C TRP A 88 3.13 10.79 -0.90
N GLY A 89 2.25 10.79 0.10
CA GLY A 89 0.88 11.26 -0.05
C GLY A 89 -0.14 10.38 0.64
N THR A 90 -1.39 10.63 0.29
CA THR A 90 -2.54 9.85 0.72
C THR A 90 -3.00 8.95 -0.41
N TYR A 91 -3.21 7.68 -0.10
CA TYR A 91 -3.71 6.70 -1.05
C TYR A 91 -4.97 6.04 -0.50
N LEU A 92 -5.91 5.77 -1.39
CA LEU A 92 -7.03 4.86 -1.12
C LEU A 92 -6.68 3.51 -1.73
N VAL A 93 -6.76 2.45 -0.93
CA VAL A 93 -6.32 1.11 -1.30
C VAL A 93 -7.44 0.11 -1.12
N SER A 94 -7.53 -0.83 -2.03
CA SER A 94 -8.43 -1.98 -1.95
C SER A 94 -7.67 -3.23 -2.42
N HIS A 95 -8.03 -4.39 -1.89
CA HIS A 95 -7.41 -5.66 -2.27
C HIS A 95 -8.45 -6.77 -2.34
N HIS A 96 -8.73 -7.23 -3.56
CA HIS A 96 -9.71 -8.26 -3.87
C HIS A 96 -9.15 -9.22 -4.92
N ASP A 97 -9.40 -10.53 -4.76
CA ASP A 97 -8.95 -11.59 -5.68
C ASP A 97 -7.46 -11.52 -6.11
N GLY A 98 -6.58 -11.14 -5.19
CA GLY A 98 -5.15 -11.01 -5.45
C GLY A 98 -4.76 -9.73 -6.19
N ILE A 99 -5.72 -8.88 -6.53
CA ILE A 99 -5.50 -7.59 -7.18
C ILE A 99 -5.49 -6.51 -6.10
N ILE A 100 -4.38 -5.78 -6.00
CA ILE A 100 -4.32 -4.53 -5.25
C ILE A 100 -4.65 -3.40 -6.21
N LYS A 101 -5.67 -2.62 -5.88
CA LYS A 101 -6.02 -1.38 -6.58
C LYS A 101 -5.83 -0.22 -5.63
N PHE A 102 -5.09 0.80 -6.06
CA PHE A 102 -4.88 2.00 -5.27
C PHE A 102 -4.93 3.27 -6.11
N ARG A 103 -5.29 4.38 -5.46
CA ARG A 103 -5.36 5.70 -6.08
C ARG A 103 -4.72 6.73 -5.17
N LYS A 104 -3.85 7.58 -5.72
CA LYS A 104 -3.34 8.75 -5.00
C LYS A 104 -4.43 9.82 -4.96
N VAL A 105 -4.71 10.35 -3.77
CA VAL A 105 -5.76 11.37 -3.56
C VAL A 105 -5.22 12.66 -2.94
N LYS A 106 -3.96 12.66 -2.49
CA LYS A 106 -3.22 13.82 -2.02
C LYS A 106 -1.73 13.49 -2.00
#